data_AF-A0A8T0Y990-F1
#
_entry.id   AF-A0A8T0Y990-F1
#
_cell.length_a   1.000
_cell.length_b   1.000
_cell.length_c   1.000
_cell.angle_alpha   90.00
_cell.angle_beta   90.00
_cell.angle_gamma   90.00
#
_symmetry.space_group_name_H-M   'P 1'
#
loop_
_entity.id
_entity.type
_entity.pdbx_description
1 polymer ?
#
loop_
_entity_poly.entity_id
_entity_poly.type
_entity_poly.pdbx_seq_one_letter_code
_entity_poly.pdbx_strand_id
1 'polypeptide(L)' 'MSPSFTDTLDKLVECNYLHWEFNMRMKLARKGRLPQNIKPEFNLVSDRYTVE' A
#
# COMPACT_ATOMS: atom_id res chain seq x y z
N MET A 1 22.36 -3.04 9.84
CA MET A 1 21.74 -1.96 10.63
C MET A 1 20.49 -2.53 11.27
N SER A 2 20.31 -2.36 12.58
CA SER A 2 19.04 -2.71 13.24
C SER A 2 18.02 -1.63 12.89
N PRO A 3 16.77 -1.97 12.51
CA PRO A 3 15.75 -0.98 12.25
C PRO A 3 15.60 -0.06 13.46
N SER A 4 15.71 1.25 13.24
CA SER A 4 15.45 2.20 14.30
C SER A 4 13.95 2.25 14.59
N PHE A 5 13.60 2.72 15.78
CA PHE A 5 12.19 2.90 16.16
C PHE A 5 11.48 3.85 15.18
N THR A 6 12.18 4.89 14.70
CA THR A 6 11.70 5.81 13.67
C THR A 6 11.48 5.10 12.34
N ASP A 7 12.39 4.24 11.90
CA ASP A 7 12.19 3.44 10.67
C ASP A 7 10.98 2.51 10.77
N THR A 8 10.70 2.00 11.98
CA THR A 8 9.54 1.13 12.22
C THR A 8 8.23 1.91 12.19
N LEU A 9 8.21 3.12 12.77
CA LEU A 9 7.04 4.00 12.73
C LEU A 9 6.75 4.50 11.32
N ASP A 10 7.78 4.92 10.58
CA ASP A 10 7.63 5.39 9.20
C ASP A 10 7.06 4.29 8.30
N LYS A 11 7.55 3.05 8.45
CA LYS A 11 6.99 1.87 7.77
C LYS A 11 5.55 1.59 8.17
N LEU A 12 5.20 1.73 9.46
CA LEU A 12 3.83 1.53 9.92
C LEU A 12 2.88 2.56 9.31
N VAL A 13 3.29 3.83 9.25
CA VAL A 13 2.52 4.92 8.67
C VAL A 13 2.31 4.69 7.17
N GLU A 14 3.36 4.33 6.43
CA GLU A 14 3.28 4.02 4.99
C GLU A 14 2.35 2.82 4.73
N CYS A 15 2.50 1.72 5.47
CA CYS A 15 1.63 0.55 5.37
C CYS A 15 0.15 0.89 5.66
N ASN A 16 -0.11 1.72 6.67
CA ASN A 16 -1.48 2.13 7.01
C ASN A 16 -2.11 3.02 5.93
N TYR A 17 -1.34 3.94 5.35
CA TYR A 17 -1.81 4.77 4.24
C TYR A 17 -2.16 3.92 3.02
N LEU A 18 -1.26 3.02 2.62
CA LEU A 18 -1.48 2.12 1.47
C LEU A 18 -2.67 1.19 1.69
N HIS A 19 -2.84 0.67 2.91
CA HIS A 19 -4.00 -0.16 3.25
C HIS A 19 -5.32 0.61 3.11
N TRP A 20 -5.38 1.85 3.61
CA TRP A 20 -6.55 2.70 3.48
C TRP A 20 -6.85 3.04 2.01
N GLU A 21 -5.84 3.44 1.24
CA GLU A 21 -5.97 3.83 -0.17
C GLU A 21 -6.48 2.65 -1.01
N PHE A 22 -5.92 1.46 -0.81
CA PHE A 22 -6.36 0.23 -1.47
C PHE A 22 -7.81 -0.12 -1.11
N ASN A 23 -8.18 -0.08 0.17
CA ASN A 23 -9.53 -0.39 0.61
C ASN A 23 -10.55 0.60 0.03
N MET A 24 -10.20 1.89 -0.04
CA MET A 24 -11.04 2.91 -0.66
C MET A 24 -11.22 2.66 -2.17
N ARG A 25 -10.13 2.35 -2.88
CA ARG A 25 -10.18 1.99 -4.31
C ARG A 25 -11.04 0.75 -4.55
N MET A 26 -10.88 -0.30 -3.74
CA MET A 26 -11.70 -1.52 -3.85
C MET A 26 -13.18 -1.25 -3.57
N LYS A 27 -13.50 -0.43 -2.56
CA LYS A 27 -14.88 -0.02 -2.25
C LYS A 27 -15.51 0.79 -3.39
N LEU A 28 -14.75 1.64 -4.07
CA LEU A 28 -15.24 2.43 -5.21
C LEU A 28 -15.38 1.59 -6.48
N ALA A 29 -14.43 0.69 -6.75
CA ALA A 29 -14.49 -0.24 -7.88
C ALA A 29 -15.70 -1.18 -7.78
N ARG A 30 -15.99 -1.73 -6.59
CA ARG A 30 -17.19 -2.55 -6.33
C ARG A 30 -18.50 -1.80 -6.58
N LYS A 31 -18.50 -0.47 -6.42
CA LYS A 31 -19.68 0.38 -6.70
C LYS A 31 -19.81 0.75 -8.18
N GLY A 32 -18.94 0.22 -9.07
CA GLY A 32 -18.87 0.60 -10.48
C GLY A 32 -18.42 2.05 -10.69
N ARG A 33 -17.86 2.69 -9.66
CA ARG A 33 -17.47 4.11 -9.68
C ARG A 33 -16.02 4.34 -10.13
N LEU A 34 -15.25 3.27 -10.31
CA LEU A 34 -13.92 3.33 -10.90
C LEU A 34 -13.89 2.55 -12.21
N PRO A 35 -13.12 3.02 -13.20
CA PRO A 35 -12.79 2.21 -14.37
C PRO A 35 -12.20 0.88 -13.90
N GLN A 36 -12.73 -0.24 -14.39
CA GLN A 36 -12.31 -1.60 -14.00
C GLN A 36 -10.82 -1.91 -14.29
N ASN A 37 -10.10 -0.98 -14.93
CA ASN A 37 -8.73 -1.13 -15.41
C ASN A 37 -7.66 -0.58 -14.44
N ILE A 38 -8.03 -0.09 -13.25
CA ILE A 38 -7.03 0.28 -12.24
C ILE A 38 -6.59 -1.02 -11.54
N LYS A 39 -5.63 -1.72 -12.12
CA LYS A 39 -4.84 -2.69 -11.35
C LYS A 39 -4.02 -1.87 -10.33
N PRO A 40 -4.19 -2.07 -9.02
CA PRO A 40 -3.27 -1.48 -8.07
C PRO A 40 -1.88 -2.04 -8.35
N GLU A 41 -0.91 -1.18 -8.63
CA GLU A 41 0.51 -1.54 -8.75
C GLU A 41 1.04 -1.94 -7.36
N PHE A 42 0.61 -3.11 -6.90
CA PHE A 42 1.04 -3.67 -5.62
C PHE A 42 2.52 -4.11 -5.67
N ASN A 43 3.05 -4.36 -6.88
CA ASN A 43 4.40 -4.85 -7.09
C ASN A 43 5.49 -3.82 -6.73
N LEU A 44 5.22 -2.50 -6.82
CA LEU A 44 6.24 -1.48 -6.55
C LEU A 44 6.54 -1.26 -5.06
N VAL A 45 5.63 -1.69 -4.17
CA VAL A 45 5.84 -1.61 -2.72
C VAL A 45 6.47 -2.90 -2.23
N SER A 46 5.99 -4.07 -2.69
CA SER A 46 6.55 -5.36 -2.28
C SER A 46 8.05 -5.47 -2.58
N ASP A 47 8.50 -5.05 -3.78
CA ASP A 47 9.91 -5.14 -4.18
C ASP A 47 10.84 -4.26 -3.32
N ARG A 48 10.33 -3.18 -2.70
CA ARG A 48 11.10 -2.35 -1.76
C ARG A 48 11.24 -2.99 -0.37
N TYR A 49 10.39 -3.95 -0.04
CA TYR A 49 10.35 -4.63 1.26
C TYR A 49 10.82 -6.10 1.20
N THR A 50 11.14 -6.63 0.02
CA THR A 50 11.74 -7.96 -0.20
C THR A 50 13.18 -7.94 -0.72
N VAL A 51 13.91 -6.83 -0.57
CA VAL A 51 15.38 -6.88 -0.68
C VAL A 51 15.93 -7.22 0.70
N GLU A 52 16.50 -8.43 0.82
CA GLU A 52 17.22 -8.93 2.01
C GLU A 52 18.34 -7.99 2.49
#